data_AF-A0A380DM46-F1
#
_entry.id   AF-A0A380DM46-F1
#
_cell.length_a   1.000
_cell.length_b   1.000
_cell.length_c   1.000
_cell.angle_alpha   90.00
_cell.angle_beta   90.00
_cell.angle_gamma   90.00
#
_symmetry.space_group_name_H-M   'P 1'
#
loop_
_entity.id
_entity.type
_entity.pdbx_description
1 polymer ?
#
loop_
_entity_poly.entity_id
_entity_poly.type
_entity_poly.pdbx_seq_one_letter_code
_entity_poly.pdbx_strand_id
1 'polypeptide(L)'
;MDYPLLKTRGLQNVVDPLPVSEAEFLTRYKALVICAFNEKQSFDALVEGNLELHKGTPFETKVIEAATLDLLTAFLDEQYQKQEQDYSQNYAYVRKVGHTVLNGSLSV
;
A
#
# COMPACT_ATOMS: atom_id res chain seq x y z
N MET A 1 13.75 -10.76 9.22
CA MET A 1 14.29 -10.49 7.88
C MET A 1 13.25 -10.95 6.90
N ASP A 2 12.33 -10.07 6.53
CA ASP A 2 11.28 -10.35 5.53
C ASP A 2 11.74 -9.71 4.22
N TYR A 3 12.27 -10.53 3.31
CA TYR A 3 12.69 -10.10 1.98
C TYR A 3 11.78 -10.76 0.95
N PRO A 4 11.41 -10.05 -0.12
CA PRO A 4 10.57 -10.62 -1.16
C PRO A 4 11.27 -11.79 -1.86
N LEU A 5 10.58 -12.92 -1.96
CA LEU A 5 11.06 -14.11 -2.67
C LEU A 5 10.30 -14.27 -3.98
N LEU A 6 11.04 -14.34 -5.09
CA LEU A 6 10.48 -14.64 -6.40
C LEU A 6 10.39 -16.15 -6.61
N LYS A 7 9.21 -16.64 -7.03
CA LYS A 7 8.95 -18.07 -7.23
C LYS A 7 9.58 -18.63 -8.50
N THR A 8 9.42 -17.93 -9.63
CA THR A 8 9.88 -18.38 -10.95
C THR A 8 11.12 -17.59 -11.36
N ARG A 9 12.11 -18.27 -11.96
CA ARG A 9 13.35 -17.66 -12.45
C ARG A 9 13.59 -18.09 -13.90
N GLY A 10 13.93 -17.14 -14.75
CA GLY A 10 14.43 -17.41 -16.09
C GLY A 10 15.96 -17.46 -16.12
N LEU A 11 16.51 -17.90 -17.24
CA LEU A 11 17.92 -17.74 -17.59
C LEU A 11 17.99 -16.93 -18.87
N GLN A 12 18.77 -15.86 -18.84
CA GLN A 12 18.90 -14.94 -19.96
C GLN A 12 19.28 -15.70 -21.24
N ASN A 13 18.48 -15.58 -22.29
CA ASN A 13 18.64 -16.26 -23.59
C ASN A 13 18.59 -17.80 -23.54
N VAL A 14 18.16 -18.42 -22.43
CA VAL A 14 18.13 -19.88 -22.27
C VAL A 14 16.74 -20.40 -21.88
N VAL A 15 16.08 -19.78 -20.90
CA VAL A 15 14.75 -20.22 -20.45
C VAL A 15 13.91 -19.04 -19.94
N ASP A 16 12.63 -19.07 -20.26
CA ASP A 16 11.62 -18.13 -19.75
C ASP A 16 11.53 -18.13 -18.21
N PRO A 17 11.06 -17.02 -17.60
CA PRO A 17 10.64 -15.78 -18.23
C PRO A 17 11.81 -14.89 -18.68
N LEU A 18 11.66 -14.29 -19.86
CA LEU A 18 12.52 -13.22 -20.35
C LEU A 18 12.47 -11.99 -19.42
N PRO A 19 13.54 -11.17 -19.40
CA PRO A 19 13.55 -9.93 -18.61
C PRO A 19 12.43 -8.99 -19.07
N VAL A 20 11.72 -8.42 -18.10
CA VAL A 20 10.71 -7.39 -18.35
C VAL A 20 11.38 -6.04 -18.55
N SER A 21 10.75 -5.15 -19.33
CA SER A 21 11.22 -3.77 -19.46
C SER A 21 11.03 -3.00 -18.15
N GLU A 22 11.78 -1.92 -17.96
CA GLU A 22 11.65 -1.06 -16.77
C GLU A 22 10.23 -0.47 -16.63
N ALA A 23 9.64 -0.05 -17.75
CA ALA A 23 8.27 0.47 -17.76
C ALA A 23 7.25 -0.60 -17.34
N GLU A 24 7.41 -1.83 -17.84
CA GLU A 24 6.53 -2.94 -17.48
C GLU A 24 6.71 -3.36 -16.01
N PHE A 25 7.95 -3.34 -15.51
CA PHE A 25 8.23 -3.54 -14.10
C PHE A 25 7.54 -2.49 -13.23
N LEU A 26 7.65 -1.21 -13.58
CA LEU A 26 7.03 -0.12 -12.84
C LEU A 26 5.50 -0.26 -12.81
N THR A 27 4.87 -0.58 -13.93
CA THR A 27 3.43 -0.84 -14.01
C THR A 27 3.00 -1.98 -13.10
N ARG A 28 3.70 -3.12 -13.14
CA ARG A 28 3.42 -4.27 -12.26
C ARG A 28 3.62 -3.89 -10.79
N TYR A 29 4.66 -3.13 -10.47
CA TYR A 29 4.93 -2.73 -9.09
C TYR A 29 3.86 -1.78 -8.53
N LYS A 30 3.38 -0.81 -9.34
CA LYS A 30 2.24 0.04 -8.99
C LYS A 30 0.97 -0.79 -8.74
N ALA A 31 0.68 -1.77 -9.60
CA ALA A 31 -0.47 -2.65 -9.42
C ALA A 31 -0.38 -3.47 -8.12
N LEU A 32 0.81 -3.98 -7.77
CA LEU A 32 1.02 -4.68 -6.50
C LEU A 32 0.75 -3.78 -5.29
N VAL A 33 1.25 -2.54 -5.31
CA VAL A 33 1.01 -1.55 -4.26
C VAL A 33 -0.50 -1.32 -4.11
N ILE A 34 -1.22 -1.05 -5.20
CA ILE A 34 -2.67 -0.81 -5.15
C ILE A 34 -3.40 -2.03 -4.57
N CYS A 35 -3.11 -3.24 -5.03
CA CYS A 35 -3.72 -4.47 -4.52
C CYS A 35 -3.40 -4.73 -3.04
N ALA A 36 -2.23 -4.33 -2.54
CA ALA A 36 -1.88 -4.47 -1.13
C ALA A 36 -2.73 -3.56 -0.22
N PHE A 37 -3.15 -2.39 -0.71
CA PHE A 37 -3.99 -1.45 0.03
C PHE A 37 -5.49 -1.61 -0.26
N ASN A 38 -5.85 -2.31 -1.35
CA ASN A 38 -7.23 -2.48 -1.79
C ASN A 38 -7.48 -3.90 -2.31
N GLU A 39 -8.01 -4.76 -1.43
CA GLU A 39 -8.32 -6.17 -1.73
C GLU A 39 -9.36 -6.36 -2.86
N LYS A 40 -10.10 -5.31 -3.21
CA LYS A 40 -11.10 -5.36 -4.29
C LYS A 40 -10.48 -5.24 -5.67
N GLN A 41 -9.23 -4.80 -5.75
CA GLN A 41 -8.52 -4.63 -7.02
C GLN A 41 -7.82 -5.92 -7.42
N SER A 42 -7.92 -6.26 -8.70
CA SER A 42 -7.20 -7.38 -9.29
C SER A 42 -5.92 -6.89 -9.94
N PHE A 43 -4.80 -7.55 -9.61
CA PHE A 43 -3.50 -7.28 -10.20
C PHE A 43 -3.54 -7.40 -11.73
N ASP A 44 -4.17 -8.47 -12.23
CA ASP A 44 -4.30 -8.75 -13.66
C ASP A 44 -5.03 -7.60 -14.38
N ALA A 45 -6.17 -7.18 -13.84
CA ALA A 45 -6.98 -6.10 -14.42
C ALA A 45 -6.22 -4.76 -14.47
N LEU A 46 -5.39 -4.46 -13.48
CA LEU A 46 -4.57 -3.24 -13.46
C LEU A 46 -3.43 -3.31 -14.49
N VAL A 47 -2.76 -4.45 -14.61
CA VAL A 47 -1.63 -4.63 -15.54
C VAL A 47 -2.08 -4.68 -17.01
N GLU A 48 -3.26 -5.23 -17.31
CA GLU A 48 -3.79 -5.35 -18.68
C GLU A 48 -4.31 -4.05 -19.29
N GLY A 49 -4.10 -2.90 -18.65
CA GLY A 49 -4.37 -1.57 -19.24
C GLY A 49 -5.39 -0.71 -18.49
N ASN A 50 -5.88 -1.17 -17.34
CA ASN A 50 -6.81 -0.37 -16.53
C ASN A 50 -6.11 0.61 -15.58
N LEU A 51 -4.77 0.61 -15.52
CA LEU A 51 -4.04 1.42 -14.53
C LEU A 51 -4.23 2.93 -14.73
N GLU A 52 -4.16 3.44 -15.95
CA GLU A 52 -4.30 4.88 -16.24
C GLU A 52 -5.76 5.36 -16.15
N LEU A 53 -6.71 4.46 -16.38
CA LEU A 53 -8.14 4.71 -16.28
C LEU A 53 -8.69 4.45 -14.87
N HIS A 54 -7.84 3.95 -13.97
CA HIS A 54 -8.22 3.57 -12.62
C HIS A 54 -8.67 4.80 -11.82
N LYS A 55 -9.97 4.89 -11.57
CA LYS A 55 -10.57 5.92 -10.71
C LYS A 55 -10.53 5.45 -9.27
N GLY A 56 -9.35 5.61 -8.68
CA GLY A 56 -9.04 5.17 -7.33
C GLY A 56 -9.19 6.24 -6.26
N THR A 57 -8.68 5.91 -5.07
CA THR A 57 -8.47 6.87 -3.98
C THR A 57 -7.33 7.85 -4.33
N PRO A 58 -7.21 8.99 -3.62
CA PRO A 58 -6.10 9.92 -3.84
C PRO A 58 -4.72 9.28 -3.69
N PHE A 59 -4.59 8.26 -2.83
CA PHE A 59 -3.37 7.47 -2.69
C PHE A 59 -3.10 6.65 -3.96
N GLU A 60 -4.09 5.91 -4.46
CA GLU A 60 -3.96 5.12 -5.69
C GLU A 60 -3.61 6.00 -6.89
N THR A 61 -4.23 7.18 -7.01
CA THR A 61 -3.88 8.17 -8.06
C THR A 61 -2.42 8.59 -7.97
N LYS A 62 -1.90 8.89 -6.77
CA LYS A 62 -0.49 9.27 -6.60
C LYS A 62 0.48 8.14 -6.93
N VAL A 63 0.12 6.90 -6.61
CA VAL A 63 0.88 5.70 -7.01
C VAL A 63 0.93 5.58 -8.54
N ILE A 64 -0.19 5.83 -9.23
CA ILE A 64 -0.27 5.78 -10.70
C ILE A 64 0.55 6.90 -11.35
N GLU A 65 0.49 8.12 -10.81
CA GLU A 65 1.22 9.30 -11.31
C GLU A 65 2.75 9.22 -11.15
N ALA A 66 3.27 8.34 -10.28
CA ALA A 66 4.71 8.22 -10.06
C ALA A 66 5.46 7.83 -11.33
N ALA A 67 6.27 8.74 -11.89
CA ALA A 67 6.90 8.53 -13.20
C ALA A 67 8.04 7.51 -13.18
N THR A 68 8.67 7.27 -12.02
CA THR A 68 9.82 6.38 -11.86
C THR A 68 9.69 5.54 -10.60
N LEU A 69 10.48 4.46 -10.53
CA LEU A 69 10.55 3.62 -9.35
C LEU A 69 11.05 4.38 -8.12
N ASP A 70 12.00 5.29 -8.31
CA ASP A 70 12.54 6.15 -7.25
C ASP A 70 11.45 7.07 -6.66
N LEU A 71 10.69 7.75 -7.52
CA LEU A 71 9.58 8.60 -7.08
C LEU A 71 8.47 7.81 -6.38
N LEU A 72 8.17 6.60 -6.85
CA LEU A 72 7.23 5.72 -6.19
C LEU A 72 7.73 5.31 -4.79
N THR A 73 9.02 4.98 -4.68
CA THR A 73 9.63 4.59 -3.41
C THR A 73 9.62 5.75 -2.41
N ALA A 74 10.02 6.95 -2.86
CA ALA A 74 9.96 8.17 -2.06
C ALA A 74 8.54 8.48 -1.57
N PHE A 75 7.54 8.34 -2.45
CA PHE A 75 6.14 8.53 -2.08
C PHE A 75 5.68 7.55 -0.99
N LEU A 76 6.03 6.27 -1.12
CA LEU A 76 5.68 5.25 -0.12
C LEU A 76 6.34 5.51 1.23
N ASP A 77 7.61 5.93 1.23
CA ASP A 77 8.34 6.30 2.44
C ASP A 77 7.69 7.51 3.14
N GLU A 78 7.33 8.55 2.38
CA GLU A 78 6.59 9.69 2.92
C GLU A 78 5.25 9.28 3.54
N GLN A 79 4.51 8.35 2.93
CA GLN A 79 3.23 7.89 3.49
C GLN A 79 3.45 7.14 4.80
N TYR A 80 4.49 6.30 4.88
CA TYR A 80 4.85 5.60 6.10
C TYR A 80 5.22 6.59 7.22
N GLN A 81 6.08 7.56 6.94
CA GLN A 81 6.48 8.59 7.91
C GLN A 81 5.29 9.42 8.40
N LYS A 82 4.41 9.84 7.48
CA LYS A 82 3.17 10.57 7.83
C LYS A 82 2.29 9.75 8.76
N GLN A 83 2.08 8.47 8.45
CA GLN A 83 1.29 7.57 9.27
C GLN A 83 1.90 7.36 10.66
N GLU A 84 3.22 7.19 10.74
CA GLU A 84 3.93 7.02 12.02
C GLU A 84 3.85 8.29 12.89
N GLN A 85 4.02 9.46 12.27
CA GLN A 85 3.89 10.75 12.94
C GLN A 85 2.46 11.01 13.43
N ASP A 86 1.45 10.73 12.62
CA ASP A 86 0.04 10.87 13.00
C ASP A 86 -0.32 9.92 14.14
N TYR A 87 0.19 8.68 14.09
CA TYR A 87 0.01 7.70 15.15
C TYR A 87 0.66 8.18 16.46
N SER A 88 1.92 8.62 16.42
CA SER A 88 2.62 9.12 17.61
C SER A 88 1.91 10.31 18.26
N GLN A 89 1.35 11.24 17.47
CA GLN A 89 0.68 12.43 18.01
C GLN A 89 -0.73 12.16 18.52
N ASN A 90 -1.52 11.34 17.81
CA ASN A 90 -2.93 11.12 18.15
C ASN A 90 -3.16 9.96 19.13
N TYR A 91 -2.36 8.88 19.07
CA TYR A 91 -2.52 7.73 19.97
C TYR A 91 -1.93 7.97 21.36
N ALA A 92 -0.90 8.82 21.49
CA ALA A 92 -0.45 9.29 22.80
C ALA A 92 -1.49 10.18 23.50
N TYR A 93 -2.47 10.71 22.75
CA TYR A 93 -3.50 11.65 23.21
C TYR A 93 -4.88 11.01 23.40
N VAL A 94 -5.02 9.68 23.52
CA VAL A 94 -6.26 9.13 24.10
C VAL A 94 -6.32 9.46 25.59
N ARG A 95 -7.01 10.56 25.90
CA ARG A 95 -7.42 10.95 27.25
C ARG A 95 -8.12 9.75 27.89
N LYS A 96 -7.63 9.26 29.04
CA LYS A 96 -8.37 8.32 29.89
C LYS A 96 -9.76 8.90 30.14
N VAL A 97 -10.77 8.42 29.41
CA VAL A 97 -12.16 8.67 29.76
C VAL A 97 -12.39 7.79 30.98
N GLY A 98 -12.35 8.41 32.16
CA GLY A 98 -12.72 7.74 33.39
C GLY A 98 -14.18 7.31 33.26
N HIS A 99 -14.40 6.02 33.00
CA HIS A 99 -15.72 5.43 33.16
C HIS A 99 -16.08 5.50 34.65
N THR A 100 -16.74 6.58 35.07
CA THR A 100 -17.45 6.60 36.35
C THR A 100 -18.57 5.58 36.24
N VAL A 101 -18.34 4.39 36.79
CA VAL A 101 -19.39 3.43 37.09
C VAL A 101 -20.37 4.10 38.05
N LEU A 102 -21.53 4.51 37.53
CA LEU A 102 -22.63 4.95 38.38
C LEU A 102 -23.17 3.70 39.07
N ASN A 103 -22.74 3.48 40.32
CA ASN A 103 -23.35 2.51 41.22
C ASN A 103 -24.80 2.92 41.47
N GLY A 104 -25.70 2.43 40.61
CA GLY A 104 -27.13 2.46 40.86
C GLY A 104 -27.49 1.34 41.83
N SER A 105 -27.61 1.67 43.11
CA SER A 105 -28.53 1.00 44.04
C SER A 105 -28.70 1.85 45.29
N LEU A 106 -29.75 2.66 45.30
CA LEU A 106 -30.41 3.08 46.54
C LEU A 106 -31.92 2.98 46.35
N SER A 107 -32.56 2.25 47.27
CA SER A 107 -33.99 2.15 47.56
C SER A 107 -34.82 1.32 46.55
N VAL A 108 -35.56 0.29 46.95
CA VAL A 108 -36.50 0.17 48.10
C VAL A 108 -36.51 -1.25 48.66
#